data_AF-A0A7C7JZB6-F1
#
_entry.id   AF-A0A7C7JZB6-F1
#
_cell.length_a   1.000
_cell.length_b   1.000
_cell.length_c   1.000
_cell.angle_alpha   90.00
_cell.angle_beta   90.00
_cell.angle_gamma   90.00
#
_symmetry.space_group_name_H-M   'P 1'
#
loop_
_entity.id
_entity.type
_entity.pdbx_description
1 polymer ?
#
loop_
_entity_poly.entity_id
_entity_poly.type
_entity_poly.pdbx_seq_one_letter_code
_entity_poly.pdbx_strand_id
1 'polypeptide(L)'
;MAIINPAELDLKEEAVVRINRVAKVTSRGKRFRFSTLVVVGDGKGHVGIGLGKANDVMGSISKAKDDAKRNIFRASILNGTIPHKITGKHGASRVMLKPASPGTGIIAGAAVRHVMEQVGVHNILSKRYGSNNVLNVVRATINALQNLQDAVAIANKRGITIKEVFS
;
A
#
# COMPACT_ATOMS: atom_id res chain seq x y z
N MET A 1 -6.83 2.36 -16.09
CA MET A 1 -5.86 3.04 -15.21
C MET A 1 -4.74 3.54 -16.08
N ALA A 2 -4.30 4.78 -15.91
CA ALA A 2 -3.14 5.29 -16.65
C ALA A 2 -1.91 4.45 -16.28
N ILE A 3 -1.13 4.03 -17.29
CA ILE A 3 0.13 3.34 -17.07
C ILE A 3 1.12 4.40 -16.60
N ILE A 4 1.52 4.34 -15.33
CA ILE A 4 2.48 5.27 -14.74
C ILE A 4 3.88 4.74 -15.04
N ASN A 5 4.72 5.55 -15.67
CA ASN A 5 6.10 5.16 -15.95
C ASN A 5 6.95 5.26 -14.67
N PRO A 6 7.49 4.15 -14.14
CA PRO A 6 8.29 4.17 -12.92
C PRO A 6 9.63 4.91 -13.07
N ALA A 7 10.11 5.14 -14.30
CA ALA A 7 11.38 5.84 -14.56
C ALA A 7 11.29 7.36 -14.37
N GLU A 8 10.09 7.93 -14.47
CA GLU A 8 9.84 9.37 -14.31
C GLU A 8 9.61 9.77 -12.85
N LEU A 9 9.42 8.78 -11.96
CA LEU A 9 9.16 8.99 -10.55
C LEU A 9 10.44 8.89 -9.73
N ASP A 10 10.59 9.82 -8.78
CA ASP A 10 11.63 9.77 -7.76
C ASP A 10 11.22 8.80 -6.65
N LEU A 11 11.48 7.51 -6.87
CA LEU A 11 11.11 6.42 -5.96
C LEU A 11 12.07 6.38 -4.78
N LYS A 12 11.54 6.38 -3.57
CA LYS A 12 12.31 6.20 -2.33
C LYS A 12 12.88 4.78 -2.23
N GLU A 13 13.75 4.60 -1.23
CA GLU A 13 14.22 3.28 -0.82
C GLU A 13 13.05 2.32 -0.53
N GLU A 14 13.25 1.07 -0.90
CA GLU A 14 12.28 0.00 -0.76
C GLU A 14 11.98 -0.31 0.71
N ALA A 15 10.70 -0.25 1.09
CA ALA A 15 10.26 -0.67 2.40
C ALA A 15 9.99 -2.19 2.41
N VAL A 16 10.85 -2.94 3.08
CA VAL A 16 10.66 -4.38 3.28
C VAL A 16 9.63 -4.60 4.39
N VAL A 17 8.47 -5.14 4.05
CA VAL A 17 7.40 -5.39 5.01
C VAL A 17 7.61 -6.71 5.74
N ARG A 18 7.97 -7.76 5.00
CA ARG A 18 8.16 -9.10 5.56
C ARG A 18 9.01 -9.98 4.66
N ILE A 19 9.93 -10.72 5.27
CA ILE A 19 10.70 -11.79 4.64
C ILE A 19 10.25 -13.12 5.27
N ASN A 20 9.95 -14.11 4.43
CA ASN A 20 9.60 -15.46 4.86
C ASN A 20 10.55 -16.48 4.24
N ARG A 21 11.12 -17.38 5.04
CA ARG A 21 11.81 -18.57 4.53
C ARG A 21 10.78 -19.66 4.25
N VAL A 22 10.59 -20.01 2.99
CA VAL A 22 9.65 -21.04 2.53
C VAL A 22 10.42 -22.25 2.01
N ALA A 23 9.86 -23.45 2.18
CA ALA A 23 10.52 -24.69 1.77
C ALA A 23 9.60 -25.56 0.91
N LYS A 24 10.17 -26.23 -0.11
CA LYS A 24 9.53 -27.35 -0.81
C LYS A 24 10.23 -28.64 -0.42
N VAL A 25 9.48 -29.64 0.04
CA VAL A 25 10.01 -30.98 0.34
C VAL A 25 10.16 -31.76 -0.98
N THR A 26 11.29 -32.46 -1.12
CA THR A 26 11.66 -33.30 -2.27
C THR A 26 12.20 -34.64 -1.74
N SER A 27 12.36 -35.64 -2.62
CA SER A 27 12.92 -36.95 -2.25
C SER A 27 14.30 -36.88 -1.60
N ARG A 28 15.12 -35.88 -1.96
CA ARG A 28 16.48 -35.67 -1.40
C ARG A 28 16.53 -34.76 -0.16
N GLY A 29 15.42 -34.14 0.23
CA GLY A 29 15.37 -33.21 1.36
C GLY A 29 14.52 -31.96 1.11
N LYS A 30 14.82 -30.86 1.82
CA LYS A 30 14.04 -29.60 1.74
C LYS A 30 14.80 -28.55 0.93
N ARG A 31 14.17 -28.02 -0.13
CA ARG A 31 14.68 -26.88 -0.89
C ARG A 31 14.12 -25.58 -0.31
N PHE A 32 14.99 -24.77 0.30
CA PHE A 32 14.63 -23.47 0.85
C PHE A 32 14.67 -22.36 -0.20
N ARG A 33 13.79 -21.38 -0.03
CA ARG A 33 13.75 -20.12 -0.77
C ARG A 33 13.27 -19.00 0.16
N PHE A 34 13.62 -17.77 -0.15
CA PHE A 34 13.10 -16.60 0.55
C PHE A 34 12.00 -15.95 -0.29
N SER A 35 10.89 -15.61 0.36
CA SER A 35 9.77 -14.86 -0.19
C SER A 35 9.71 -13.52 0.52
N THR A 36 9.78 -12.43 -0.22
CA THR A 36 9.75 -11.07 0.33
C THR A 36 8.53 -10.31 -0.19
N LEU A 37 7.89 -9.54 0.70
CA LEU A 37 6.90 -8.53 0.35
C LEU A 37 7.53 -7.15 0.53
N VAL A 38 7.52 -6.36 -0.54
CA VAL A 38 8.10 -5.02 -0.58
C VAL A 38 7.04 -4.00 -0.99
N VAL A 39 7.15 -2.80 -0.44
CA VAL A 39 6.40 -1.62 -0.84
C VAL A 39 7.39 -0.58 -1.37
N VAL A 40 7.06 0.04 -2.49
CA VAL A 40 7.84 1.13 -3.10
C VAL A 40 6.90 2.32 -3.30
N GLY A 41 7.37 3.52 -3.01
CA GLY A 41 6.62 4.75 -3.26
C GLY A 41 7.51 5.98 -3.37
N ASP A 42 6.91 7.09 -3.78
CA ASP A 42 7.58 8.38 -3.97
C ASP A 42 7.30 9.38 -2.82
N GLY A 43 6.40 9.02 -1.89
CA GLY A 43 5.93 9.92 -0.85
C GLY A 43 5.06 11.08 -1.34
N LYS A 44 4.62 11.06 -2.60
CA LYS A 44 3.74 12.06 -3.23
C LYS A 44 2.44 11.44 -3.73
N GLY A 45 2.05 10.29 -3.19
CA GLY A 45 0.83 9.58 -3.54
C GLY A 45 0.98 8.49 -4.58
N HIS A 46 2.18 8.15 -5.03
CA HIS A 46 2.40 6.94 -5.83
C HIS A 46 2.95 5.82 -4.97
N VAL A 47 2.30 4.66 -5.02
CA VAL A 47 2.74 3.48 -4.29
C VAL A 47 2.51 2.22 -5.11
N GLY A 48 3.42 1.27 -5.00
CA GLY A 48 3.33 -0.06 -5.57
C GLY A 48 3.73 -1.12 -4.56
N ILE A 49 3.20 -2.33 -4.74
CA ILE A 49 3.62 -3.50 -3.95
C ILE A 49 4.11 -4.60 -4.86
N GLY A 50 5.07 -5.36 -4.36
CA GLY A 50 5.64 -6.46 -5.12
C GLY A 50 5.97 -7.64 -4.24
N LEU A 51 5.89 -8.81 -4.86
CA LEU A 51 6.27 -10.07 -4.27
C LEU A 51 7.46 -10.65 -5.03
N GLY A 52 8.50 -11.02 -4.31
CA GLY A 52 9.70 -11.60 -4.87
C GLY A 52 10.04 -12.91 -4.19
N LYS A 53 10.56 -13.87 -4.98
CA LYS A 53 11.04 -15.15 -4.46
C LYS A 53 12.37 -15.53 -5.10
N ALA A 54 13.36 -15.83 -4.28
CA ALA A 54 14.69 -16.25 -4.73
C ALA A 54 15.32 -17.26 -3.75
N ASN A 55 16.53 -17.72 -4.05
CA ASN A 55 17.27 -18.64 -3.17
C ASN A 55 18.00 -17.87 -2.06
N ASP A 56 18.33 -16.61 -2.31
CA ASP A 56 18.98 -15.65 -1.44
C ASP A 56 18.02 -14.51 -1.06
N VAL A 57 18.37 -13.74 -0.02
CA VAL A 57 17.52 -12.66 0.50
C VAL A 57 17.58 -11.42 -0.41
N MET A 58 18.78 -11.04 -0.86
CA MET A 58 18.95 -9.86 -1.72
C MET A 58 18.26 -10.05 -3.07
N GLY A 59 18.43 -11.22 -3.69
CA GLY A 59 17.72 -11.58 -4.92
C GLY A 59 16.20 -11.64 -4.75
N SER A 60 15.67 -11.97 -3.57
CA SER A 60 14.22 -11.93 -3.34
C SER A 60 13.69 -10.52 -3.18
N ILE A 61 14.47 -9.61 -2.58
CA ILE A 61 14.15 -8.18 -2.47
C ILE A 61 14.17 -7.52 -3.85
N SER A 62 15.24 -7.70 -4.64
CA SER A 62 15.37 -7.09 -5.97
C SER A 62 14.21 -7.51 -6.90
N LYS A 63 13.86 -8.80 -6.92
CA LYS A 63 12.68 -9.27 -7.68
C LYS A 63 11.37 -8.66 -7.20
N ALA A 64 11.21 -8.49 -5.89
CA ALA A 64 10.02 -7.85 -5.33
C ALA A 64 9.95 -6.37 -5.70
N LYS A 65 11.09 -5.67 -5.74
CA LYS A 65 11.19 -4.27 -6.16
C LYS A 65 10.75 -4.11 -7.63
N ASP A 66 11.24 -4.96 -8.51
CA ASP A 66 10.89 -4.90 -9.93
C ASP A 66 9.40 -5.17 -10.16
N ASP A 67 8.81 -6.12 -9.42
CA ASP A 67 7.37 -6.37 -9.44
C ASP A 67 6.57 -5.19 -8.87
N ALA A 68 7.06 -4.54 -7.80
CA ALA A 68 6.41 -3.37 -7.20
C ALA A 68 6.36 -2.18 -8.15
N LYS A 69 7.46 -1.92 -8.88
CA LYS A 69 7.55 -0.83 -9.86
C LYS A 69 6.56 -0.97 -11.02
N ARG A 70 6.19 -2.20 -11.38
CA ARG A 70 5.19 -2.46 -12.43
C ARG A 70 3.76 -2.20 -11.95
N ASN A 71 3.53 -2.31 -10.65
CA ASN A 71 2.20 -2.24 -10.03
C ASN A 71 1.97 -0.92 -9.26
N ILE A 72 2.53 0.19 -9.75
CA ILE A 72 2.34 1.51 -9.15
C ILE A 72 0.94 2.03 -9.46
N PHE A 73 0.28 2.57 -8.44
CA PHE A 73 -0.96 3.33 -8.59
C PHE A 73 -0.88 4.65 -7.83
N ARG A 74 -1.75 5.58 -8.20
CA ARG A 74 -1.91 6.87 -7.53
C ARG A 74 -3.00 6.78 -6.46
N ALA A 75 -2.67 7.18 -5.24
CA ALA A 75 -3.59 7.36 -4.13
C ALA A 75 -3.93 8.85 -3.95
N SER A 76 -5.18 9.15 -3.58
CA SER A 76 -5.61 10.52 -3.25
C SER A 76 -5.15 10.89 -1.84
N ILE A 77 -4.28 11.89 -1.74
CA ILE A 77 -3.80 12.47 -0.48
C ILE A 77 -4.21 13.94 -0.45
N LEU A 78 -4.69 14.39 0.69
CA LEU A 78 -5.01 15.78 0.96
C LEU A 78 -4.32 16.23 2.25
N ASN A 79 -3.48 17.26 2.19
CA ASN A 79 -2.80 17.86 3.35
C ASN A 79 -2.10 16.83 4.26
N GLY A 80 -1.44 15.83 3.68
CA GLY A 80 -0.74 14.78 4.43
C GLY A 80 -1.66 13.76 5.12
N THR A 81 -2.95 13.72 4.78
CA THR A 81 -3.92 12.71 5.23
C THR A 81 -4.81 12.22 4.08
N ILE A 82 -5.76 11.34 4.39
CA ILE A 82 -6.74 10.76 3.47
C ILE A 82 -7.99 11.66 3.41
N PRO A 83 -8.71 11.78 2.28
CA PRO A 83 -9.91 12.63 2.18
C PRO A 83 -11.07 12.23 3.10
N HIS A 84 -11.35 10.93 3.25
CA HIS A 84 -12.46 10.42 4.05
C HIS A 84 -12.16 9.05 4.66
N LYS A 85 -12.98 8.63 5.63
CA LYS A 85 -12.86 7.31 6.26
C LYS A 85 -13.28 6.22 5.28
N ILE A 86 -12.44 5.21 5.08
CA ILE A 86 -12.72 4.08 4.20
C ILE A 86 -12.34 2.75 4.85
N THR A 87 -13.01 1.67 4.44
CA THR A 87 -12.65 0.31 4.84
C THR A 87 -12.36 -0.53 3.60
N GLY A 88 -11.13 -1.02 3.48
CA GLY A 88 -10.73 -1.94 2.42
C GLY A 88 -10.83 -3.39 2.88
N LYS A 89 -11.11 -4.30 1.94
CA LYS A 89 -11.22 -5.74 2.20
C LYS A 89 -10.43 -6.51 1.16
N HIS A 90 -9.67 -7.50 1.61
CA HIS A 90 -9.06 -8.50 0.75
C HIS A 90 -9.05 -9.86 1.44
N GLY A 91 -9.73 -10.85 0.86
CA GLY A 91 -9.98 -12.14 1.50
C GLY A 91 -10.66 -11.96 2.88
N ALA A 92 -10.06 -12.56 3.91
CA ALA A 92 -10.51 -12.50 5.30
C ALA A 92 -9.93 -11.31 6.12
N SER A 93 -9.16 -10.42 5.48
CA SER A 93 -8.58 -9.23 6.12
C SER A 93 -9.38 -7.98 5.75
N ARG A 94 -9.73 -7.18 6.76
CA ARG A 94 -10.38 -5.87 6.59
C ARG A 94 -9.52 -4.80 7.27
N VAL A 95 -9.29 -3.68 6.60
CA VAL A 95 -8.52 -2.55 7.14
C VAL A 95 -9.34 -1.29 7.04
N MET A 96 -9.62 -0.68 8.19
CA MET A 96 -10.24 0.64 8.27
C MET A 96 -9.15 1.69 8.33
N LEU A 97 -9.25 2.69 7.45
CA LEU A 97 -8.43 3.89 7.41
C LEU A 97 -9.31 5.08 7.77
N LYS A 98 -8.87 5.89 8.73
CA LYS A 98 -9.57 7.09 9.18
C LYS A 98 -8.61 8.28 9.12
N PRO A 99 -9.01 9.41 8.51
CA PRO A 99 -8.21 10.62 8.53
C PRO A 99 -7.98 11.11 9.96
N ALA A 100 -6.86 11.80 10.17
CA ALA A 100 -6.44 12.28 11.47
C ALA A 100 -6.01 13.75 11.38
N SER A 101 -6.11 14.46 12.49
CA SER A 101 -5.68 15.86 12.59
C SER A 101 -4.16 15.98 12.40
N PRO A 102 -3.67 17.12 11.89
CA PRO A 102 -2.24 17.39 11.82
C PRO A 102 -1.56 17.17 13.18
N GLY A 103 -0.41 16.51 13.18
CA GLY A 103 0.37 16.21 14.39
C GLY A 103 0.03 14.86 15.06
N THR A 104 -0.95 14.10 14.55
CA THR A 104 -1.29 12.78 15.09
C THR A 104 -0.25 11.71 14.75
N GLY A 105 0.42 11.83 13.61
CA GLY A 105 1.33 10.80 13.10
C GLY A 105 0.60 9.57 12.54
N ILE A 106 1.39 8.52 12.24
CA ILE A 106 0.89 7.27 11.66
C ILE A 106 0.62 6.24 12.77
N ILE A 107 -0.63 6.17 13.22
CA ILE A 107 -1.10 5.15 14.16
C ILE A 107 -1.66 3.96 13.38
N ALA A 108 -0.77 3.03 13.05
CA ALA A 108 -1.08 1.87 12.24
C ALA A 108 -0.26 0.64 12.63
N GLY A 109 -0.78 -0.54 12.30
CA GLY A 109 0.01 -1.78 12.40
C GLY A 109 1.15 -1.77 11.38
N ALA A 110 2.25 -2.47 11.66
CA ALA A 110 3.49 -2.42 10.88
C ALA A 110 3.29 -2.51 9.36
N ALA A 111 2.51 -3.48 8.89
CA ALA A 111 2.23 -3.67 7.47
C ALA A 111 1.52 -2.46 6.82
N VAL A 112 0.57 -1.84 7.51
CA VAL A 112 -0.16 -0.67 7.03
C VAL A 112 0.73 0.57 7.14
N ARG A 113 1.54 0.68 8.19
CA ARG A 113 2.48 1.78 8.41
C ARG A 113 3.48 1.90 7.25
N HIS A 114 4.13 0.81 6.86
CA HIS A 114 5.07 0.82 5.72
C HIS A 114 4.41 1.30 4.42
N VAL A 115 3.14 0.95 4.19
CA VAL A 115 2.39 1.45 3.03
C VAL A 115 2.15 2.96 3.15
N MET A 116 1.68 3.43 4.30
CA MET A 116 1.35 4.86 4.49
C MET A 116 2.59 5.77 4.42
N GLU A 117 3.73 5.32 4.94
CA GLU A 117 5.01 6.03 4.86
C GLU A 117 5.48 6.20 3.41
N GLN A 118 5.36 5.14 2.60
CA GLN A 118 5.74 5.13 1.20
C GLN A 118 4.77 5.94 0.32
N VAL A 119 3.49 5.95 0.67
CA VAL A 119 2.48 6.82 0.04
C VAL A 119 2.75 8.30 0.31
N GLY A 120 3.28 8.65 1.49
CA GLY A 120 3.48 10.04 1.94
C GLY A 120 2.36 10.57 2.84
N VAL A 121 1.60 9.67 3.47
CA VAL A 121 0.61 10.05 4.48
C VAL A 121 1.30 10.18 5.82
N HIS A 122 1.15 11.34 6.46
CA HIS A 122 1.77 11.61 7.77
C HIS A 122 0.79 11.43 8.93
N ASN A 123 -0.50 11.67 8.71
CA ASN A 123 -1.51 11.65 9.76
C ASN A 123 -2.63 10.67 9.41
N ILE A 124 -2.70 9.55 10.13
CA ILE A 124 -3.73 8.54 9.91
C ILE A 124 -3.95 7.65 11.13
N LEU A 125 -5.22 7.29 11.35
CA LEU A 125 -5.61 6.25 12.29
C LEU A 125 -6.06 5.03 11.49
N SER A 126 -5.54 3.85 11.85
CA SER A 126 -5.99 2.61 11.22
C SER A 126 -6.31 1.52 12.23
N LYS A 127 -7.25 0.66 11.85
CA LYS A 127 -7.55 -0.58 12.58
C LYS A 127 -7.78 -1.70 11.59
N ARG A 128 -7.10 -2.82 11.81
CA ARG A 128 -7.39 -4.07 11.11
C ARG A 128 -8.44 -4.89 11.88
N TYR A 129 -9.30 -5.56 11.13
CA TYR A 129 -10.26 -6.55 11.61
C TYR A 129 -10.04 -7.87 10.88
N GLY A 130 -10.31 -8.98 11.56
CA GLY A 130 -10.14 -10.33 11.00
C GLY A 130 -8.68 -10.78 10.96
N SER A 131 -8.29 -11.40 9.84
CA SER A 131 -7.00 -12.09 9.71
C SER A 131 -5.78 -11.15 9.83
N ASN A 132 -4.72 -11.65 10.45
CA ASN A 132 -3.42 -10.99 10.63
C ASN A 132 -2.41 -11.31 9.51
N ASN A 133 -2.82 -11.98 8.42
CA ASN A 133 -1.92 -12.28 7.31
C ASN A 133 -1.44 -10.98 6.64
N VAL A 134 -0.14 -10.73 6.71
CA VAL A 134 0.51 -9.49 6.29
C VAL A 134 0.26 -9.18 4.81
N LEU A 135 0.30 -10.17 3.92
CA LEU A 135 0.03 -9.96 2.49
C LEU A 135 -1.41 -9.48 2.25
N ASN A 136 -2.37 -10.10 2.92
CA ASN A 136 -3.78 -9.74 2.75
C ASN A 136 -4.09 -8.39 3.39
N VAL A 137 -3.44 -8.06 4.51
CA VAL A 137 -3.56 -6.73 5.14
C VAL A 137 -3.05 -5.65 4.19
N VAL A 138 -1.87 -5.82 3.59
CA VAL A 138 -1.31 -4.86 2.62
C VAL A 138 -2.23 -4.71 1.39
N ARG A 139 -2.72 -5.82 0.84
CA ARG A 139 -3.68 -5.78 -0.28
C ARG A 139 -5.01 -5.13 0.08
N ALA A 140 -5.52 -5.35 1.29
CA ALA A 140 -6.72 -4.68 1.79
C ALA A 140 -6.49 -3.17 1.95
N THR A 141 -5.31 -2.74 2.40
CA THR A 141 -4.93 -1.33 2.47
C THR A 141 -4.86 -0.69 1.08
N ILE A 142 -4.30 -1.38 0.10
CA ILE A 142 -4.26 -0.87 -1.29
C ILE A 142 -5.66 -0.76 -1.86
N ASN A 143 -6.50 -1.76 -1.64
CA ASN A 143 -7.90 -1.72 -2.05
C ASN A 143 -8.64 -0.53 -1.40
N ALA A 144 -8.35 -0.20 -0.14
CA ALA A 144 -8.86 1.01 0.48
C ALA A 144 -8.36 2.27 -0.24
N LEU A 145 -7.06 2.38 -0.50
CA LEU A 145 -6.46 3.55 -1.14
C LEU A 145 -6.95 3.78 -2.58
N GLN A 146 -7.12 2.71 -3.36
CA GLN A 146 -7.63 2.78 -4.73
C GLN A 146 -9.10 3.22 -4.82
N ASN A 147 -9.88 2.92 -3.78
CA ASN A 147 -11.28 3.30 -3.70
C ASN A 147 -11.48 4.69 -3.08
N LEU A 148 -10.41 5.39 -2.71
CA LEU A 148 -10.52 6.77 -2.26
C LEU A 148 -11.03 7.65 -3.39
N GLN A 149 -11.88 8.58 -2.99
CA GLN A 149 -12.46 9.57 -3.87
C GLN A 149 -12.11 10.93 -3.33
N ASP A 150 -11.57 11.76 -4.22
CA ASP A 150 -11.31 13.16 -3.95
C ASP A 150 -12.60 13.98 -4.11
N ALA A 151 -12.72 15.07 -3.36
CA ALA A 151 -13.88 15.96 -3.40
C ALA A 151 -14.08 16.54 -4.80
N VAL A 152 -12.99 16.90 -5.48
CA VAL A 152 -13.00 17.40 -6.86
C VAL A 152 -13.52 16.34 -7.83
N ALA A 153 -13.08 15.09 -7.68
CA ALA A 153 -13.52 14.00 -8.52
C ALA A 153 -15.03 13.70 -8.34
N ILE A 154 -15.53 13.79 -7.11
CA ILE A 154 -16.96 13.63 -6.80
C ILE A 154 -17.79 14.79 -7.37
N ALA A 155 -17.34 16.03 -7.20
CA ALA A 155 -18.00 17.23 -7.73
C ALA A 155 -18.18 17.11 -9.26
N ASN A 156 -17.09 16.79 -9.97
CA ASN A 156 -17.11 16.58 -11.41
C ASN A 156 -18.03 15.43 -11.82
N LYS A 157 -18.05 14.32 -11.07
CA LYS A 157 -18.93 13.19 -11.35
C LYS A 157 -20.41 13.51 -11.16
N ARG A 158 -20.73 14.41 -10.23
CA ARG A 158 -22.11 14.86 -9.96
C ARG A 158 -22.54 16.06 -10.82
N GLY A 159 -21.61 16.74 -11.49
CA GLY A 159 -21.89 17.98 -12.23
C GLY A 159 -22.19 19.18 -11.33
N ILE A 160 -21.70 19.15 -10.09
CA ILE A 160 -22.01 20.10 -9.02
C ILE A 160 -20.74 20.90 -8.67
N THR A 161 -20.87 22.13 -8.18
CA THR A 161 -19.71 22.92 -7.72
C THR A 161 -19.11 22.35 -6.43
N ILE A 162 -17.81 22.57 -6.19
CA ILE A 162 -17.14 22.05 -4.98
C ILE A 162 -17.81 22.57 -3.69
N LYS A 163 -18.32 23.81 -3.69
CA LYS A 163 -19.00 24.39 -2.53
C LYS A 163 -20.27 23.63 -2.16
N GLU A 164 -21.05 23.22 -3.14
CA GLU A 164 -22.28 22.44 -2.96
C GLU A 164 -22.03 21.00 -2.49
N VAL A 165 -20.81 20.47 -2.63
CA VAL A 165 -20.45 19.13 -2.08
C VAL A 165 -20.30 19.17 -0.54
N PHE A 166 -19.93 20.34 0.00
CA PHE A 166 -19.70 20.55 1.43
C PHE A 166 -20.82 21.33 2.13
N SER A 167 -21.79 21.83 1.37
CA SER A 167 -22.99 22.48 1.90
C SER A 167 -24.01 21.43 2.36
#